data_AF-A0A2M7FR76-F1
#
_entry.id   AF-A0A2M7FR76-F1
#
_cell.length_a   1.000
_cell.length_b   1.000
_cell.length_c   1.000
_cell.angle_alpha   90.00
_cell.angle_beta   90.00
_cell.angle_gamma   90.00
#
_symmetry.space_group_name_H-M   'P 1'
#
loop_
_entity.id
_entity.type
_entity.pdbx_description
1 polymer ?
#
loop_
_entity_poly.entity_id
_entity_poly.type
_entity_poly.pdbx_seq_one_letter_code
_entity_poly.pdbx_strand_id
1 'polypeptide(L)'
;MNQDLSILTMVLNASLVVQLVMLLLIGVSIASWAAIFRKLFSLGKVKNLNDSFERDFWSGSSLNDLYAAAAKNARAGGPMERIFASGMREYQKLRERRITDAGTLMDGARRAMRASFQREMDAVETHLSFLASVGSVSPYVGLFGTVWGI
;
A
#
# COMPACT_ATOMS: atom_id res chain seq x y z
N MET A 1 21.78 49.91 -9.32
CA MET A 1 22.63 48.71 -9.21
C MET A 1 22.05 47.83 -8.12
N ASN A 2 21.52 46.69 -8.55
CA ASN A 2 20.94 45.55 -7.82
C ASN A 2 19.67 45.18 -8.59
N GLN A 3 19.88 44.51 -9.72
CA GLN A 3 18.82 43.64 -10.22
C GLN A 3 18.70 42.55 -9.15
N ASP A 4 17.74 42.73 -8.25
CA ASP A 4 17.35 41.67 -7.34
C ASP A 4 16.90 40.51 -8.24
N LEU A 5 17.82 39.58 -8.48
CA LEU A 5 17.60 38.30 -9.14
C LEU A 5 16.71 37.46 -8.22
N SER A 6 15.48 37.92 -8.03
CA SER A 6 14.45 37.19 -7.33
C SER A 6 14.11 36.00 -8.21
N ILE A 7 14.17 34.80 -7.64
CA ILE A 7 13.80 33.54 -8.32
C ILE A 7 12.44 33.70 -9.00
N LEU A 8 11.53 34.45 -8.38
CA LEU A 8 10.21 34.76 -8.90
C LEU A 8 10.28 35.56 -10.22
N THR A 9 11.16 36.55 -10.32
CA THR A 9 11.35 37.34 -11.55
C THR A 9 11.96 36.53 -12.67
N MET A 10 12.86 35.58 -12.38
CA MET A 10 13.42 34.68 -13.39
C MET A 10 12.36 33.72 -13.94
N VAL A 11 11.49 33.19 -13.06
CA VAL A 11 10.35 32.35 -13.44
C VAL A 11 9.32 33.14 -14.27
N LEU A 12 8.99 34.36 -13.86
CA LEU A 12 8.02 35.22 -14.56
C LEU A 12 8.50 35.66 -15.95
N ASN A 13 9.82 35.76 -16.16
CA ASN A 13 10.40 36.06 -17.47
C ASN A 13 10.57 34.81 -18.37
N ALA A 14 10.36 33.61 -17.85
CA ALA A 14 10.39 32.39 -18.65
C ALA A 14 9.16 32.28 -19.56
N SER A 15 9.25 31.51 -20.64
CA SER A 15 8.11 31.27 -21.53
C SER A 15 6.95 30.60 -20.78
N LEU A 16 5.71 30.85 -21.23
CA LEU A 16 4.49 30.31 -20.60
C LEU A 16 4.54 28.77 -20.48
N VAL A 17 5.15 28.09 -21.45
CA VAL A 17 5.36 26.63 -21.42
C VAL A 17 6.25 26.22 -20.25
N VAL A 18 7.39 26.91 -20.04
CA VAL A 18 8.32 26.63 -18.95
C VAL A 18 7.68 26.89 -17.58
N GLN A 19 6.88 27.95 -17.46
CA GLN A 19 6.10 28.24 -16.25
C GLN A 19 5.10 27.12 -15.93
N LEU A 20 4.38 26.61 -16.93
CA LEU A 20 3.45 25.48 -16.75
C LEU A 20 4.18 24.20 -16.35
N VAL A 21 5.34 23.90 -16.94
CA VAL A 21 6.17 22.73 -16.58
C VAL A 21 6.61 22.82 -15.12
N MET A 22 7.12 23.97 -14.67
CA MET A 22 7.53 24.16 -13.27
C MET A 22 6.34 24.04 -12.31
N LEU A 23 5.20 24.64 -12.64
CA LEU A 23 3.98 24.54 -11.83
C LEU A 23 3.51 23.08 -11.72
N LEU A 24 3.53 22.33 -12.82
CA LEU A 24 3.20 20.91 -12.84
C LEU A 24 4.15 20.10 -11.96
N LEU A 25 5.47 20.33 -12.05
CA LEU A 25 6.45 19.63 -11.21
C LEU A 25 6.25 19.91 -9.71
N ILE A 26 5.91 21.15 -9.34
CA ILE A 26 5.55 21.50 -7.96
C ILE A 26 4.30 20.74 -7.52
N GLY A 27 3.24 20.73 -8.34
CA GLY A 27 2.01 20.00 -8.03
C GLY A 27 2.25 18.51 -7.84
N VAL A 28 3.03 17.89 -8.73
CA VAL A 28 3.42 16.48 -8.65
C VAL A 28 4.28 16.18 -7.42
N SER A 29 5.17 17.10 -7.02
CA SER A 29 5.97 16.99 -5.80
C SER A 29 5.10 16.95 -4.55
N ILE A 30 4.14 17.87 -4.43
CA ILE A 30 3.18 17.89 -3.32
C ILE A 30 2.35 16.61 -3.27
N ALA A 31 1.84 16.15 -4.43
CA ALA A 31 1.08 14.91 -4.51
C ALA A 31 1.92 13.68 -4.11
N SER A 32 3.21 13.67 -4.46
CA SER A 32 4.15 12.60 -4.09
C SER A 32 4.37 12.54 -2.58
N TRP A 33 4.62 13.68 -1.94
CA TRP A 33 4.74 13.76 -0.48
C TRP A 33 3.47 13.30 0.22
N ALA A 34 2.30 13.74 -0.24
CA ALA A 34 1.02 13.28 0.31
C ALA A 34 0.85 11.75 0.20
N ALA A 35 1.23 11.16 -0.94
CA ALA A 35 1.20 9.72 -1.14
C ALA A 35 2.19 8.98 -0.22
N ILE A 36 3.41 9.50 -0.05
CA ILE A 36 4.44 8.94 0.84
C ILE A 36 3.93 8.90 2.28
N PHE A 37 3.47 10.02 2.83
CA PHE A 37 2.98 10.08 4.21
C PHE A 37 1.79 9.16 4.44
N ARG A 38 0.81 9.17 3.54
CA ARG A 38 -0.34 8.25 3.59
C ARG A 38 0.12 6.79 3.64
N LYS A 39 1.14 6.42 2.86
CA LYS A 39 1.69 5.07 2.86
C LYS A 39 2.39 4.72 4.16
N LEU A 40 3.21 5.62 4.69
CA LEU A 40 3.90 5.45 5.96
C LEU A 40 2.91 5.18 7.11
N PHE A 41 1.85 5.98 7.21
CA PHE A 41 0.81 5.77 8.23
C PHE A 41 0.05 4.47 8.03
N SER A 42 -0.29 4.12 6.79
CA SER A 42 -0.96 2.85 6.48
C SER A 42 -0.12 1.63 6.86
N LEU A 43 1.18 1.64 6.54
CA LEU A 43 2.09 0.55 6.89
C LEU A 43 2.31 0.46 8.40
N GLY A 44 2.44 1.60 9.09
CA GLY A 44 2.53 1.63 10.55
C GLY A 44 1.30 1.02 11.22
N LYS A 45 0.09 1.34 10.73
CA LYS A 45 -1.15 0.74 11.22
C LYS A 45 -1.19 -0.77 10.98
N VAL A 46 -0.83 -1.22 9.77
CA VAL A 46 -0.79 -2.66 9.43
C VAL A 46 0.19 -3.40 10.34
N LYS A 47 1.38 -2.84 10.57
CA LYS A 47 2.39 -3.42 11.46
C LYS A 47 1.85 -3.60 12.87
N ASN A 48 1.29 -2.55 13.47
CA ASN A 48 0.75 -2.62 14.82
C ASN A 48 -0.37 -3.66 14.97
N LEU A 49 -1.25 -3.77 13.97
CA LEU A 49 -2.33 -4.77 13.96
C LEU A 49 -1.79 -6.20 13.84
N ASN A 50 -0.83 -6.41 12.95
CA ASN A 50 -0.16 -7.71 12.81
C ASN A 50 0.57 -8.11 14.09
N ASP A 51 1.33 -7.20 14.69
CA ASP A 51 2.07 -7.46 15.94
C ASP A 51 1.11 -7.83 17.08
N SER A 52 -0.10 -7.24 17.11
CA SER A 52 -1.13 -7.62 18.09
C SER A 52 -1.67 -9.02 17.86
N PHE A 53 -2.06 -9.32 16.63
CA PHE A 53 -2.55 -10.64 16.28
C PHE A 53 -1.49 -11.73 16.50
N GLU A 54 -0.23 -11.44 16.16
CA GLU A 54 0.87 -12.36 16.36
C GLU A 54 1.08 -12.68 17.85
N ARG A 55 1.04 -11.68 18.74
CA ARG A 55 1.09 -11.93 20.19
C ARG A 55 -0.05 -12.82 20.66
N ASP A 56 -1.26 -12.56 20.20
CA ASP A 56 -2.44 -13.35 20.56
C ASP A 56 -2.33 -14.79 20.02
N PHE A 57 -1.81 -14.96 18.81
CA PHE A 57 -1.56 -16.26 18.20
C PHE A 57 -0.53 -17.09 19.00
N TRP A 58 0.55 -16.47 19.47
CA TRP A 58 1.60 -17.13 20.26
C TRP A 58 1.27 -17.26 21.75
N SER A 59 0.23 -16.57 22.25
CA SER A 59 -0.19 -16.62 23.66
C SER A 59 -0.71 -17.99 24.12
N GLY A 60 -0.90 -18.95 23.20
CA GLY A 60 -1.52 -20.25 23.48
C GLY A 60 -3.05 -20.25 23.41
N SER A 61 -3.65 -19.17 22.89
CA SER A 61 -5.09 -19.10 22.61
C SER A 61 -5.50 -20.17 21.59
N SER A 62 -6.69 -20.75 21.75
CA SER A 62 -7.16 -21.77 20.82
C SER A 62 -7.41 -21.18 19.43
N LEU A 63 -7.11 -21.94 18.37
CA LEU A 63 -7.31 -21.48 16.99
C LEU A 63 -8.78 -21.14 16.70
N ASN A 64 -9.72 -21.80 17.39
CA ASN A 64 -11.14 -21.51 17.25
C ASN A 64 -11.51 -20.17 17.91
N ASP A 65 -10.91 -19.83 19.06
CA ASP A 65 -11.14 -18.55 19.72
C ASP A 65 -10.54 -17.40 18.91
N LEU A 66 -9.34 -17.58 18.37
CA LEU A 66 -8.70 -16.63 17.46
C LEU A 66 -9.55 -16.41 16.20
N TYR A 67 -10.16 -17.48 15.67
CA TYR A 67 -11.06 -17.36 14.52
C TYR A 67 -12.36 -16.65 14.86
N ALA A 68 -12.93 -16.91 16.03
CA ALA A 68 -14.14 -16.22 16.50
C ALA A 68 -13.88 -14.72 16.71
N ALA A 69 -12.72 -14.37 17.28
CA ALA A 69 -12.27 -12.98 17.41
C ALA A 69 -12.09 -12.32 16.03
N ALA A 70 -11.40 -13.00 15.11
CA ALA A 70 -11.19 -12.52 13.75
C ALA A 70 -12.48 -12.35 12.95
N ALA A 71 -13.45 -13.24 13.14
CA ALA A 71 -14.76 -13.15 12.51
C ALA A 71 -15.57 -11.96 13.02
N LYS A 72 -15.48 -11.65 14.32
CA LYS A 72 -16.12 -10.45 14.92
C LYS A 72 -15.46 -9.16 14.45
N ASN A 73 -14.14 -9.16 14.26
CA ASN A 73 -13.37 -7.97 13.95
C ASN A 73 -13.00 -7.84 12.45
N ALA A 74 -13.69 -8.56 11.56
CA ALA A 74 -13.31 -8.70 10.15
C ALA A 74 -13.11 -7.39 9.35
N ARG A 75 -13.70 -6.28 9.79
CA ARG A 75 -13.54 -4.94 9.16
C ARG A 75 -12.41 -4.10 9.74
N ALA A 76 -11.99 -4.36 10.98
CA ALA A 76 -10.97 -3.58 11.68
C ALA A 76 -9.67 -4.38 11.93
N GLY A 77 -9.69 -5.68 11.65
CA GLY A 77 -8.57 -6.59 11.81
C GLY A 77 -7.42 -6.34 10.84
N GLY A 78 -6.23 -6.77 11.25
CA GLY A 78 -5.01 -6.67 10.44
C GLY A 78 -5.02 -7.58 9.21
N PRO A 79 -4.14 -7.33 8.23
CA PRO A 79 -3.95 -8.24 7.08
C PRO A 79 -3.66 -9.69 7.50
N MET A 80 -2.81 -9.90 8.51
CA MET A 80 -2.47 -11.23 9.00
C MET A 80 -3.67 -11.97 9.60
N GLU A 81 -4.49 -11.27 10.38
CA GLU A 81 -5.72 -11.80 10.96
C GLU A 81 -6.73 -12.20 9.87
N ARG A 82 -6.86 -11.40 8.80
CA ARG A 82 -7.71 -11.72 7.64
C ARG A 82 -7.22 -12.93 6.86
N ILE A 83 -5.89 -13.07 6.70
CA ILE A 83 -5.27 -14.25 6.07
C ILE A 83 -5.55 -15.50 6.92
N PHE A 84 -5.35 -15.42 8.23
CA PHE A 84 -5.67 -16.53 9.14
C PHE A 84 -7.16 -16.91 9.06
N ALA A 85 -8.06 -15.92 9.11
CA ALA A 85 -9.49 -16.15 9.02
C ALA A 85 -9.90 -16.78 7.69
N SER A 86 -9.28 -16.43 6.56
CA SER A 86 -9.58 -17.06 5.28
C SER A 86 -9.16 -18.54 5.24
N GLY A 87 -7.99 -18.86 5.80
CA GLY A 87 -7.50 -20.24 5.92
C GLY A 87 -8.39 -21.09 6.81
N MET A 88 -8.73 -20.57 8.00
CA MET A 88 -9.57 -21.28 8.96
C MET A 88 -10.99 -21.50 8.45
N ARG A 89 -11.55 -20.50 7.74
CA ARG A 89 -12.86 -20.62 7.08
C ARG A 89 -12.86 -21.73 6.03
N GLU A 90 -11.84 -21.80 5.19
CA GLU A 90 -11.76 -22.85 4.16
C GLU A 90 -11.56 -24.24 4.79
N TYR A 91 -10.75 -24.35 5.84
CA TYR A 91 -10.60 -25.59 6.59
C TYR A 91 -11.93 -26.09 7.18
N GLN A 92 -12.69 -25.21 7.85
CA GLN A 92 -13.99 -25.56 8.42
C GLN A 92 -14.98 -25.99 7.33
N LYS A 93 -15.04 -25.25 6.23
CA LYS A 93 -15.90 -25.56 5.07
C LYS A 93 -15.58 -26.91 4.43
N LEU A 94 -14.30 -27.28 4.30
CA LEU A 94 -13.92 -28.59 3.76
C LEU A 94 -14.24 -29.73 4.73
N ARG A 95 -14.09 -29.49 6.03
CA ARG A 95 -14.47 -30.44 7.08
C ARG A 95 -15.99 -30.65 7.14
N GLU A 96 -16.80 -29.61 6.97
CA GLU A 96 -18.26 -29.70 6.82
C GLU A 96 -18.68 -30.55 5.62
N ARG A 97 -17.90 -30.53 4.54
CA ARG A 97 -18.08 -31.39 3.34
C ARG A 97 -17.64 -32.84 3.56
N ARG A 98 -17.34 -33.25 4.80
CA ARG A 98 -16.88 -34.59 5.19
C ARG A 98 -15.58 -35.02 4.49
N ILE A 99 -14.73 -34.06 4.10
CA ILE A 99 -13.37 -34.37 3.67
C ILE A 99 -12.57 -34.73 4.92
N THR A 100 -12.14 -35.99 5.00
CA THR A 100 -11.38 -36.53 6.14
C THR A 100 -9.88 -36.59 5.90
N ASP A 101 -9.45 -36.44 4.64
CA ASP A 101 -8.04 -36.39 4.31
C ASP A 101 -7.40 -35.09 4.84
N ALA A 102 -6.50 -35.25 5.80
CA ALA A 102 -5.80 -34.14 6.43
C ALA A 102 -4.96 -33.34 5.43
N GLY A 103 -4.40 -33.99 4.40
CA GLY A 103 -3.65 -33.33 3.34
C GLY A 103 -4.51 -32.34 2.57
N THR A 104 -5.65 -32.81 2.07
CA THR A 104 -6.62 -31.99 1.33
C THR A 104 -7.17 -30.82 2.16
N LEU A 105 -7.44 -31.04 3.46
CA LEU A 105 -7.87 -29.97 4.37
C LEU A 105 -6.80 -28.88 4.53
N MET A 106 -5.55 -29.27 4.76
CA MET A 106 -4.43 -28.34 4.92
C MET A 106 -4.11 -27.60 3.61
N ASP A 107 -4.16 -28.27 2.47
CA ASP A 107 -3.93 -27.66 1.17
C ASP A 107 -5.03 -26.67 0.79
N GLY A 108 -6.28 -26.97 1.13
CA GLY A 108 -7.39 -26.02 1.03
C GLY A 108 -7.14 -24.75 1.83
N ALA A 109 -6.82 -24.90 3.12
CA ALA A 109 -6.50 -23.78 3.99
C ALA A 109 -5.31 -22.96 3.46
N ARG A 110 -4.21 -23.61 3.06
CA ARG A 110 -3.03 -22.96 2.49
C ARG A 110 -3.34 -22.18 1.22
N ARG A 111 -4.15 -22.73 0.32
CA ARG A 111 -4.58 -22.02 -0.90
C ARG A 111 -5.40 -20.79 -0.56
N ALA A 112 -6.35 -20.89 0.37
CA ALA A 112 -7.16 -19.75 0.81
C ALA A 112 -6.32 -18.67 1.50
N MET A 113 -5.32 -19.05 2.30
CA MET A 113 -4.35 -18.13 2.90
C MET A 113 -3.52 -17.43 1.83
N ARG A 114 -2.95 -18.17 0.87
CA ARG A 114 -2.16 -17.58 -0.25
C ARG A 114 -2.99 -16.60 -1.09
N ALA A 115 -4.23 -16.95 -1.41
CA ALA A 115 -5.14 -16.07 -2.15
C ALA A 115 -5.53 -14.82 -1.35
N SER A 116 -5.64 -14.91 -0.02
CA SER A 116 -5.83 -13.72 0.82
C SER A 116 -4.57 -12.88 0.88
N PHE A 117 -3.40 -13.50 1.07
CA PHE A 117 -2.11 -12.82 1.13
C PHE A 117 -1.84 -11.99 -0.13
N GLN A 118 -2.09 -12.54 -1.31
CA GLN A 118 -1.94 -11.79 -2.57
C GLN A 118 -2.87 -10.57 -2.61
N ARG A 119 -4.15 -10.73 -2.21
CA ARG A 119 -5.09 -9.59 -2.13
C ARG A 119 -4.68 -8.53 -1.11
N GLU A 120 -4.11 -8.93 0.03
CA GLU A 120 -3.55 -7.98 1.00
C GLU A 120 -2.35 -7.24 0.39
N MET A 121 -1.46 -7.95 -0.29
CA MET A 121 -0.30 -7.37 -0.95
C MET A 121 -0.72 -6.37 -2.01
N ASP A 122 -1.64 -6.71 -2.91
CA ASP A 122 -2.16 -5.79 -3.94
C ASP A 122 -2.72 -4.49 -3.32
N ALA A 123 -3.48 -4.61 -2.23
CA ALA A 123 -4.00 -3.46 -1.51
C ALA A 123 -2.88 -2.62 -0.87
N VAL A 124 -1.87 -3.27 -0.30
CA VAL A 124 -0.68 -2.62 0.26
C VAL A 124 0.28 -2.11 -0.81
N GLU A 125 0.16 -2.51 -2.07
CA GLU A 125 0.99 -2.00 -3.16
C GLU A 125 0.35 -0.83 -3.92
N THR A 126 -0.95 -0.61 -3.70
CA THR A 126 -1.70 0.46 -4.37
C THR A 126 -0.99 1.82 -4.24
N HIS A 127 -0.89 2.55 -5.35
CA HIS A 127 -0.19 3.83 -5.54
C HIS A 127 1.35 3.81 -5.55
N LEU A 128 2.02 2.66 -5.32
CA LEU A 128 3.48 2.59 -5.49
C LEU A 128 3.89 2.83 -6.95
N SER A 129 3.12 2.30 -7.91
CA SER A 129 3.38 2.49 -9.34
C SER A 129 3.33 3.97 -9.73
N PHE A 130 2.43 4.77 -9.12
CA PHE A 130 2.39 6.21 -9.37
C PHE A 130 3.67 6.91 -8.90
N LEU A 131 4.12 6.62 -7.67
CA LEU A 131 5.37 7.18 -7.16
C LEU A 131 6.58 6.77 -8.01
N ALA A 132 6.60 5.51 -8.47
CA ALA A 132 7.63 5.01 -9.37
C ALA A 132 7.63 5.77 -10.71
N SER A 133 6.45 5.92 -11.34
CA SER A 133 6.31 6.67 -12.59
C SER A 133 6.68 8.14 -12.44
N VAL A 134 6.26 8.79 -11.35
CA VAL A 134 6.63 10.18 -11.08
C VAL A 134 8.14 10.31 -10.96
N GLY A 135 8.78 9.44 -10.17
CA GLY A 135 10.24 9.46 -9.99
C GLY A 135 11.01 9.21 -11.28
N SER A 136 10.50 8.36 -12.19
CA SER A 136 11.17 8.08 -13.46
C SER A 136 10.91 9.13 -14.54
N VAL A 137 9.71 9.73 -14.58
CA VAL A 137 9.28 10.63 -15.66
C VAL A 137 9.61 12.10 -15.37
N SER A 138 9.67 12.51 -14.10
CA SER A 138 9.93 13.92 -13.74
C SER A 138 11.23 14.50 -14.31
N PRO A 139 12.36 13.76 -14.44
CA PRO A 139 13.56 14.30 -15.06
C PRO A 139 13.36 14.65 -16.54
N TYR A 140 12.62 13.82 -17.28
CA TYR A 140 12.33 14.07 -18.70
C TYR A 140 11.40 15.26 -18.90
N VAL A 141 10.42 15.45 -18.00
CA VAL A 141 9.55 16.63 -18.00
C VAL A 141 10.36 17.90 -17.72
N GLY A 142 11.32 17.85 -16.79
CA GLY A 142 12.25 18.96 -16.54
C GLY A 142 13.14 19.27 -17.74
N LEU A 143 13.73 18.23 -18.35
CA LEU A 143 14.56 18.35 -19.55
C LEU A 143 13.78 18.99 -20.70
N PHE A 144 12.53 18.57 -20.93
CA PHE A 144 11.65 19.19 -21.93
C PHE A 144 11.49 20.69 -21.71
N GLY A 145 11.26 21.13 -20.47
CA GLY A 145 11.20 22.55 -20.13
C GLY A 145 12.50 23.30 -20.48
N THR A 146 13.66 22.70 -20.21
CA THR A 146 14.95 23.31 -20.55
C THR A 146 15.19 23.41 -22.06
N VAL A 147 14.86 22.38 -22.83
CA VAL A 147 15.05 22.35 -24.29
C VAL A 147 14.14 23.37 -24.99
N TRP A 148 12.91 23.56 -24.48
CA TRP A 148 12.00 24.57 -25.01
C TRP A 148 12.38 26.01 -24.62
N GLY A 149 13.06 26.17 -23.49
CA GLY A 149 13.45 27.48 -22.96
C GLY A 149 14.71 28.08 -23.59
N ILE A 150 15.58 27.25 -24.18
CA ILE A 150 16.76 27.66 -24.97
C ILE A 150 16.31 28.12 -26.36
#